data_AF-A0A7Y4U7H2-F1
#
_entry.id   AF-A0A7Y4U7H2-F1
#
_cell.length_a   1.000
_cell.length_b   1.000
_cell.length_c   1.000
_cell.angle_alpha   90.00
_cell.angle_beta   90.00
_cell.angle_gamma   90.00
#
_symmetry.space_group_name_H-M   'P 1'
#
loop_
_entity.id
_entity.type
_entity.pdbx_description
1 polymer ?
#
loop_
_entity_poly.entity_id
_entity_poly.type
_entity_poly.pdbx_seq_one_letter_code
_entity_poly.pdbx_strand_id
1 'polypeptide(L)'
;MIDVNPNHLETVTRILAGQVPECEVRAFGSRVTWTAKDYSDLDLAVVGDRALDSDALRRLKEAFEESDLPFRVDVLDWHAISPAFQKVIEKKYEVVQKGKKKSLGMAGEWRVETFENAPLQIIDGDRGTNYPNQAEFSAAGHCLFLNAGNVTTTGFRFSDCAFITAEKDASLRKGKLVRNDVVLTTRGTVGNVAYFDDSVPFDHIRINSGMVILRAQTPALQPQYLYLFVRSALFLSQVSALRTGSAQPQLPIQDINRIEIPIPPPDEQRAIAHILGTLDDKIELNRRMNETLEAMARALFKSWFVDFDPVRAIASSVSFIRR
;
A
#
# COMPACT_ATOMS: atom_id res chain seq x y z
N MET A 1 29.27 16.01 -24.28
CA MET A 1 29.94 17.11 -23.57
C MET A 1 29.41 18.44 -24.09
N ILE A 2 28.99 19.36 -23.22
CA ILE A 2 28.39 20.65 -23.60
C ILE A 2 29.31 21.83 -23.26
N ASP A 3 29.20 22.92 -24.03
CA ASP A 3 29.92 24.17 -23.86
C ASP A 3 29.34 25.02 -22.71
N VAL A 4 29.53 24.53 -21.49
CA VAL A 4 29.12 25.17 -20.23
C VAL A 4 30.22 24.94 -19.19
N ASN A 5 30.61 26.00 -18.47
CA ASN A 5 31.57 25.91 -17.37
C ASN A 5 31.08 24.88 -16.31
N PRO A 6 31.95 24.00 -15.79
CA PRO A 6 31.57 23.00 -14.80
C PRO A 6 30.77 23.53 -13.59
N ASN A 7 31.12 24.69 -13.03
CA ASN A 7 30.42 25.27 -11.88
C ASN A 7 29.00 25.74 -12.25
N HIS A 8 28.82 26.25 -13.47
CA HIS A 8 27.50 26.60 -13.99
C HIS A 8 26.68 25.34 -14.29
N LEU A 9 27.33 24.28 -14.78
CA LEU A 9 26.69 22.98 -15.00
C LEU A 9 26.23 22.34 -13.69
N GLU A 10 26.99 22.48 -12.61
CA GLU A 10 26.55 22.08 -11.26
C GLU A 10 25.31 22.85 -10.81
N THR A 11 25.24 24.15 -11.09
CA THR A 11 24.05 24.96 -10.78
C THR A 11 22.84 24.51 -11.59
N VAL A 12 23.03 24.27 -12.89
CA VAL A 12 21.98 23.76 -13.79
C VAL A 12 21.47 22.41 -13.31
N THR A 13 22.36 21.45 -13.05
CA THR A 13 21.97 20.11 -12.59
C THR A 13 21.29 20.13 -11.22
N ARG A 14 21.72 21.00 -10.31
CA ARG A 14 21.07 21.19 -9.00
C ARG A 14 19.63 21.69 -9.13
N ILE A 15 19.37 22.67 -10.01
CA ILE A 15 18.02 23.20 -10.26
C ILE A 15 17.13 22.11 -10.89
N LEU A 16 17.63 21.41 -11.91
CA LEU A 16 16.90 20.32 -12.58
C LEU A 16 16.54 19.20 -11.59
N ALA A 17 17.49 18.80 -10.73
CA ALA A 17 17.27 17.76 -9.73
C ALA A 17 16.27 18.18 -8.64
N GLY A 18 16.13 19.47 -8.35
CA GLY A 18 15.15 19.98 -7.40
C GLY A 18 13.73 20.04 -7.96
N GLN A 19 13.57 20.38 -9.24
CA GLN A 19 12.26 20.68 -9.83
C GLN A 19 11.69 19.53 -10.67
N VAL A 20 12.53 18.82 -11.42
CA VAL A 20 12.14 17.72 -12.33
C VAL A 20 13.06 16.49 -12.17
N PRO A 21 13.28 15.97 -10.96
CA PRO A 21 14.23 14.87 -10.72
C PRO A 21 13.92 13.60 -11.52
N GLU A 22 12.66 13.41 -11.87
CA GLU A 22 12.17 12.20 -12.54
C GLU A 22 12.35 12.23 -14.08
N CYS A 23 12.66 13.39 -14.65
CA CYS A 23 12.70 13.58 -16.10
C CYS A 23 14.13 13.49 -16.64
N GLU A 24 14.27 12.89 -17.82
CA GLU A 24 15.51 13.07 -18.59
C GLU A 24 15.52 14.49 -19.15
N VAL A 25 16.65 15.18 -19.06
CA VAL A 25 16.81 16.54 -19.57
C VAL A 25 17.94 16.54 -20.58
N ARG A 26 17.60 16.93 -21.80
CA ARG A 26 18.50 16.95 -22.95
C ARG A 26 18.85 18.39 -23.28
N ALA A 27 20.13 18.73 -23.25
CA ALA A 27 20.62 19.95 -23.87
C ALA A 27 20.65 19.77 -25.39
N PHE A 28 20.32 20.83 -26.12
CA PHE A 28 20.46 20.89 -27.57
C PHE A 28 20.94 22.29 -28.00
N GLY A 29 21.05 22.52 -29.30
CA GLY A 29 21.40 23.85 -29.81
C GLY A 29 22.90 24.19 -29.73
N SER A 30 23.18 25.50 -29.68
CA SER A 30 24.52 26.06 -29.96
C SER A 30 25.62 25.57 -29.01
N ARG A 31 25.27 25.39 -27.72
CA ARG A 31 26.17 24.89 -26.67
C ARG A 31 26.45 23.40 -26.76
N VAL A 32 25.62 22.64 -27.49
CA VAL A 32 25.89 21.23 -27.81
C VAL A 32 26.72 21.10 -29.09
N THR A 33 26.51 21.99 -30.05
CA THR A 33 27.26 22.00 -31.30
C THR A 33 28.63 22.65 -31.19
N TRP A 34 29.01 23.22 -30.04
CA TRP A 34 30.24 23.98 -29.82
C TRP A 34 30.36 25.20 -30.77
N THR A 35 29.21 25.78 -31.10
CA THR A 35 29.12 27.00 -31.93
C THR A 35 28.51 28.16 -31.14
N ALA A 36 28.45 28.04 -29.81
CA ALA A 36 27.92 29.05 -28.92
C ALA A 36 28.85 30.26 -28.84
N LYS A 37 28.25 31.40 -28.52
CA LYS A 37 28.95 32.62 -28.13
C LYS A 37 28.73 32.85 -26.64
N ASP A 38 29.47 33.78 -26.04
CA ASP A 38 29.38 34.07 -24.60
C ASP A 38 27.94 34.42 -24.14
N TYR A 39 27.16 35.06 -25.01
CA TYR A 39 25.78 35.46 -24.77
C TYR A 39 24.72 34.44 -25.21
N SER A 40 25.13 33.28 -25.75
CA SER A 40 24.19 32.24 -26.18
C SER A 40 23.42 31.67 -24.98
N ASP A 41 22.16 31.35 -25.19
CA ASP A 41 21.33 30.58 -24.27
C ASP A 41 21.79 29.13 -24.13
N LEU A 42 21.28 28.46 -23.11
CA LEU A 42 21.30 27.01 -22.97
C LEU A 42 19.89 26.46 -23.20
N ASP A 43 19.70 25.77 -24.32
CA ASP A 43 18.44 25.13 -24.66
C ASP A 43 18.32 23.76 -23.99
N LEU A 44 17.26 23.55 -23.20
CA LEU A 44 16.95 22.31 -22.52
C LEU A 44 15.56 21.78 -22.92
N ALA A 45 15.50 20.50 -23.28
CA ALA A 45 14.26 19.77 -23.46
C ALA A 45 14.05 18.78 -22.30
N VAL A 46 12.92 18.91 -21.59
CA VAL A 46 12.53 18.01 -20.52
C VAL A 46 11.69 16.87 -21.10
N VAL A 47 12.24 15.67 -21.05
CA VAL A 47 11.68 14.43 -21.59
C VAL A 47 11.15 13.60 -20.42
N GLY A 48 9.83 13.59 -20.27
CA GLY A 48 9.09 12.72 -19.33
C GLY A 48 8.22 11.69 -20.06
N ASP A 49 7.47 10.88 -19.31
CA ASP A 49 6.46 9.96 -19.87
C ASP A 49 5.15 10.68 -20.26
N ARG A 50 4.95 11.89 -19.74
CA ARG A 50 3.78 12.75 -19.97
C ARG A 50 4.20 14.21 -20.03
N ALA A 51 3.31 15.05 -20.55
CA ALA A 51 3.50 16.50 -20.52
C ALA A 51 3.73 17.00 -19.08
N LEU A 52 4.61 17.98 -18.95
CA LEU A 52 4.83 18.67 -17.68
C LEU A 52 3.56 19.43 -17.30
N ASP A 53 3.23 19.37 -16.01
CA ASP A 53 2.20 20.23 -15.45
C ASP A 53 2.65 21.71 -15.56
N SER A 54 1.71 22.62 -15.79
CA SER A 54 1.99 24.04 -16.05
C SER A 54 2.74 24.70 -14.90
N ASP A 55 2.45 24.28 -13.67
CA ASP A 55 3.14 24.71 -12.46
C ASP A 55 4.59 24.21 -12.37
N ALA A 56 4.90 23.02 -12.88
CA ALA A 56 6.25 22.47 -12.86
C ALA A 56 7.16 23.23 -13.83
N LEU A 57 6.68 23.52 -15.04
CA LEU A 57 7.42 24.31 -16.02
C LEU A 57 7.63 25.75 -15.53
N ARG A 58 6.63 26.35 -14.89
CA ARG A 58 6.74 27.70 -14.31
C ARG A 58 7.80 27.77 -13.21
N ARG A 59 7.75 26.88 -12.21
CA ARG A 59 8.77 26.83 -11.14
C ARG A 59 10.18 26.62 -11.67
N LEU A 60 10.32 25.81 -12.71
CA LEU A 60 11.62 25.53 -13.32
C LEU A 60 12.20 26.77 -14.02
N LYS A 61 11.36 27.53 -14.74
CA LYS A 61 11.76 28.81 -15.35
C LYS A 61 12.13 29.85 -14.29
N GLU A 62 11.29 30.01 -13.27
CA GLU A 62 11.55 30.92 -12.14
C GLU A 62 12.88 30.58 -11.46
N ALA A 63 13.16 29.30 -11.20
CA ALA A 63 14.41 28.89 -10.55
C ALA A 63 15.67 29.17 -11.41
N PHE A 64 15.57 29.13 -12.73
CA PHE A 64 16.68 29.51 -13.61
C PHE A 64 16.84 31.02 -13.71
N GLU A 65 15.75 31.78 -13.74
CA GLU A 65 15.77 33.25 -13.73
C GLU A 65 16.36 33.81 -12.43
N GLU A 66 16.11 33.15 -11.30
CA GLU A 66 16.66 33.52 -9.98
C GLU A 66 18.11 33.04 -9.75
N SER A 67 18.70 32.30 -10.69
CA SER A 67 20.04 31.74 -10.55
C SER A 67 21.16 32.71 -10.97
N ASP A 68 22.35 32.55 -10.39
CA ASP A 68 23.55 33.35 -10.74
C ASP A 68 24.21 32.92 -12.07
N LEU A 69 23.47 32.27 -12.97
CA LEU A 69 24.00 31.84 -14.27
C LEU A 69 24.23 33.05 -15.19
N PRO A 70 25.40 33.14 -15.87
CA PRO A 70 25.70 34.30 -16.72
C PRO A 70 25.01 34.26 -18.09
N PHE A 71 24.15 33.27 -18.34
CA PHE A 71 23.40 33.08 -19.58
C PHE A 71 21.97 32.63 -19.27
N ARG A 72 21.06 32.85 -20.22
CA ARG A 72 19.67 32.41 -20.11
C ARG A 72 19.56 30.90 -20.34
N VAL A 73 18.59 30.28 -19.68
CA VAL A 73 18.27 28.87 -19.86
C VAL A 73 16.84 28.77 -20.38
N ASP A 74 16.69 28.31 -21.63
CA ASP A 74 15.39 28.13 -22.26
C ASP A 74 14.94 26.69 -22.10
N VAL A 75 13.77 26.49 -21.48
CA VAL A 75 13.25 25.16 -21.15
C VAL A 75 11.97 24.87 -21.93
N LEU A 76 11.98 23.74 -22.64
CA LEU A 76 10.85 23.19 -23.40
C LEU A 76 10.37 21.86 -22.79
N ASP A 77 9.06 21.65 -22.78
CA ASP A 77 8.47 20.34 -22.55
C ASP A 77 8.48 19.54 -23.86
N TRP A 78 9.03 18.32 -23.82
CA TRP A 78 9.10 17.41 -24.96
C TRP A 78 7.73 17.16 -25.62
N HIS A 79 6.64 17.13 -24.85
CA HIS A 79 5.30 16.89 -25.38
C HIS A 79 4.64 18.13 -25.97
N ALA A 80 5.16 19.32 -25.67
CA ALA A 80 4.63 20.58 -26.19
C ALA A 80 5.24 20.95 -27.56
N ILE A 81 6.31 20.30 -27.97
CA ILE A 81 7.01 20.58 -29.24
C ILE A 81 6.56 19.63 -30.36
N SER A 82 6.60 20.12 -31.60
CA SER A 82 6.15 19.33 -32.77
C SER A 82 7.04 18.10 -33.03
N PRO A 83 6.51 17.01 -33.61
CA PRO A 83 7.31 15.83 -33.97
C PRO A 83 8.47 16.15 -34.93
N ALA A 84 8.31 17.15 -35.80
CA ALA A 84 9.38 17.61 -36.68
C ALA A 84 10.54 18.23 -35.88
N PHE A 85 10.23 18.99 -34.82
CA PHE A 85 11.22 19.60 -33.96
C PHE A 85 11.88 18.58 -33.01
N GLN A 86 11.12 17.61 -32.50
CA GLN A 86 11.66 16.46 -31.75
C GLN A 86 12.76 15.74 -32.57
N LYS A 87 12.50 15.46 -33.86
CA LYS A 87 13.50 14.87 -34.77
C LYS A 87 14.74 15.73 -34.98
N VAL A 88 14.62 17.06 -34.88
CA VAL A 88 15.79 17.96 -34.95
C VAL A 88 16.66 17.80 -33.70
N ILE A 89 16.04 17.76 -32.52
CA ILE A 89 16.76 17.56 -31.25
C ILE A 89 17.40 16.17 -31.21
N GLU A 90 16.70 15.13 -31.65
CA GLU A 90 17.20 13.75 -31.68
C GLU A 90 18.45 13.57 -32.55
N LYS A 91 18.65 14.41 -33.58
CA LYS A 91 19.87 14.35 -34.40
C LYS A 91 21.13 14.67 -33.60
N LYS A 92 21.03 15.58 -32.62
CA LYS A 92 22.18 15.99 -31.81
C LYS A 92 21.73 16.65 -30.50
N TYR A 93 21.93 15.93 -29.40
CA TYR A 93 21.67 16.40 -28.04
C TYR A 93 22.70 15.80 -27.08
N GLU A 94 22.75 16.35 -25.88
CA GLU A 94 23.56 15.84 -24.78
C GLU A 94 22.69 15.70 -23.54
N VAL A 95 22.80 14.57 -22.84
CA VAL A 95 21.99 14.31 -21.65
C VAL A 95 22.62 15.05 -20.46
N VAL A 96 21.92 16.05 -19.94
CA VAL A 96 22.35 16.85 -18.77
C VAL A 96 21.88 16.21 -17.47
N GLN A 97 20.68 15.62 -17.49
CA GLN A 97 20.14 14.85 -16.38
C GLN A 97 19.50 13.58 -16.93
N LYS A 98 19.84 12.42 -16.38
CA LYS A 98 19.06 11.19 -16.61
C LYS A 98 17.86 11.23 -15.67
N GLY A 99 16.66 10.94 -16.19
CA GLY A 99 15.48 10.83 -15.35
C GLY A 99 15.69 9.75 -14.31
N LYS A 100 15.51 10.09 -13.03
CA LYS A 100 15.27 9.04 -12.04
C LYS A 100 13.90 8.48 -12.41
N LYS A 101 13.77 7.16 -12.63
CA LYS A 101 12.40 6.61 -12.59
C LYS A 101 11.87 6.92 -11.20
N LYS A 102 10.56 7.16 -11.09
CA LYS A 102 9.86 7.19 -9.82
C LYS A 102 9.83 5.77 -9.24
N SER A 103 11.02 5.24 -8.93
CA SER A 103 11.22 4.09 -8.10
C SER A 103 11.03 4.61 -6.69
N LEU A 104 9.93 4.21 -6.07
CA LEU A 104 9.81 4.25 -4.63
C LEU A 104 11.01 3.46 -4.07
N GLY A 105 12.13 4.13 -3.76
CA GLY A 105 13.39 3.49 -3.38
C GLY A 105 14.20 2.94 -4.57
N MET A 106 15.51 3.17 -4.58
CA MET A 106 16.41 2.61 -5.59
C MET A 106 16.82 1.16 -5.27
N ALA A 107 16.75 0.34 -6.32
CA ALA A 107 17.65 -0.78 -6.66
C ALA A 107 17.63 -2.05 -5.79
N GLY A 108 16.57 -2.84 -5.97
CA GLY A 108 16.70 -4.23 -6.40
C GLY A 108 15.65 -4.53 -7.49
N GLU A 109 15.94 -5.39 -8.45
CA GLU A 109 14.86 -5.93 -9.28
C GLU A 109 13.88 -6.67 -8.36
N TRP A 110 12.60 -6.30 -8.42
CA TRP A 110 11.57 -7.06 -7.72
C TRP A 110 11.56 -8.47 -8.29
N ARG A 111 11.94 -9.43 -7.47
CA ARG A 111 11.84 -10.83 -7.87
C ARG A 111 10.39 -11.23 -7.76
N VAL A 112 9.82 -11.76 -8.82
CA VAL A 112 8.47 -12.35 -8.78
C VAL A 112 8.63 -13.84 -8.53
N GLU A 113 7.96 -14.36 -7.52
CA GLU A 113 7.94 -15.78 -7.19
C GLU A 113 6.50 -16.27 -7.05
N THR A 114 6.26 -17.53 -7.36
CA THR A 114 5.00 -18.18 -6.96
C THR A 114 4.99 -18.41 -5.45
N PHE A 115 3.82 -18.47 -4.83
CA PHE A 115 3.68 -18.76 -3.40
C PHE A 115 4.34 -20.09 -3.00
N GLU A 116 4.40 -21.05 -3.93
CA GLU A 116 5.12 -22.31 -3.76
C GLU A 116 6.63 -22.14 -3.58
N ASN A 117 7.25 -21.19 -4.29
CA ASN A 117 8.70 -20.98 -4.28
C ASN A 117 9.14 -19.84 -3.34
N ALA A 118 8.24 -18.91 -3.05
CA ALA A 118 8.47 -17.80 -2.14
C ALA A 118 8.86 -18.28 -0.73
N PRO A 119 9.56 -17.45 0.07
CA PRO A 119 9.94 -17.77 1.46
C PRO A 119 8.74 -17.68 2.43
N LEU A 120 7.72 -18.46 2.13
CA LEU A 120 6.39 -18.52 2.70
C LEU A 120 6.04 -19.99 2.92
N GLN A 121 5.38 -20.29 4.03
CA GLN A 121 4.77 -21.58 4.29
C GLN A 121 3.24 -21.43 4.28
N ILE A 122 2.57 -22.31 3.54
CA ILE A 122 1.11 -22.41 3.54
C ILE A 122 0.72 -23.58 4.46
N ILE A 123 -0.05 -23.29 5.51
CA ILE A 123 -0.47 -24.29 6.50
C ILE A 123 -2.00 -24.38 6.47
N ASP A 124 -2.50 -25.55 6.10
CA ASP A 124 -3.92 -25.88 6.09
C ASP A 124 -4.48 -26.02 7.52
N GLY A 125 -5.77 -25.73 7.71
CA GLY A 125 -6.48 -26.16 8.91
C GLY A 125 -6.55 -27.68 9.03
N ASP A 126 -6.62 -28.20 10.26
CA ASP A 126 -6.67 -29.64 10.49
C ASP A 126 -7.95 -30.29 9.93
N ARG A 127 -7.91 -31.58 9.64
CA ARG A 127 -9.02 -32.42 9.14
C ARG A 127 -8.88 -33.86 9.65
N GLY A 128 -9.99 -34.57 9.75
CA GLY A 128 -10.04 -36.01 10.05
C GLY A 128 -10.55 -36.31 11.45
N THR A 129 -10.22 -37.50 11.96
CA THR A 129 -10.83 -38.08 13.18
C THR A 129 -10.65 -37.22 14.43
N ASN A 130 -9.52 -36.51 14.54
CA ASN A 130 -9.24 -35.64 15.68
C ASN A 130 -9.86 -34.24 15.53
N TYR A 131 -10.52 -33.92 14.42
CA TYR A 131 -11.15 -32.62 14.23
C TYR A 131 -12.25 -32.41 15.29
N PRO A 132 -12.38 -31.22 15.91
CA PRO A 132 -13.34 -31.02 16.98
C PRO A 132 -14.78 -31.15 16.47
N ASN A 133 -15.61 -31.89 17.21
CA ASN A 133 -17.05 -31.98 16.99
C ASN A 133 -17.80 -30.92 17.83
N GLN A 134 -19.10 -30.77 17.61
CA GLN A 134 -19.90 -29.71 18.24
C GLN A 134 -19.89 -29.77 19.78
N ALA A 135 -19.80 -30.95 20.38
CA ALA A 135 -19.79 -31.12 21.83
C ALA A 135 -18.42 -30.81 22.46
N GLU A 136 -17.36 -30.72 21.65
CA GLU A 136 -16.01 -30.37 22.10
C GLU A 136 -15.76 -28.85 22.08
N PHE A 137 -16.71 -28.07 21.57
CA PHE A 137 -16.66 -26.61 21.60
C PHE A 137 -17.35 -26.05 22.84
N SER A 138 -16.76 -24.98 23.36
CA SER A 138 -17.24 -24.24 24.53
C SER A 138 -17.15 -22.74 24.30
N ALA A 139 -17.90 -21.95 25.07
CA ALA A 139 -17.87 -20.48 24.98
C ALA A 139 -16.59 -19.86 25.58
N ALA A 140 -15.82 -20.62 26.35
CA ALA A 140 -14.55 -20.22 26.94
C ALA A 140 -13.66 -21.46 27.12
N GLY A 141 -12.35 -21.33 26.92
CA GLY A 141 -11.42 -22.45 27.04
C GLY A 141 -9.99 -22.06 26.76
N HIS A 142 -9.14 -23.07 26.55
CA HIS A 142 -7.71 -22.88 26.37
C HIS A 142 -7.34 -22.30 25.01
N CYS A 143 -7.84 -22.90 23.93
CA CYS A 143 -7.48 -22.52 22.56
C CYS A 143 -8.72 -22.01 21.82
N LEU A 144 -8.65 -20.79 21.33
CA LEU A 144 -9.66 -20.24 20.42
C LEU A 144 -9.61 -21.02 19.10
N PHE A 145 -10.76 -21.48 18.64
CA PHE A 145 -10.90 -22.20 17.39
C PHE A 145 -11.70 -21.36 16.40
N LEU A 146 -10.99 -20.72 15.48
CA LEU A 146 -11.55 -19.79 14.51
C LEU A 146 -12.40 -20.51 13.46
N ASN A 147 -13.58 -19.96 13.22
CA ASN A 147 -14.45 -20.24 12.11
C ASN A 147 -14.30 -19.12 11.04
N ALA A 148 -14.75 -19.40 9.81
CA ALA A 148 -14.57 -18.46 8.70
C ALA A 148 -15.22 -17.08 8.94
N GLY A 149 -16.24 -17.00 9.80
CA GLY A 149 -16.87 -15.75 10.21
C GLY A 149 -16.00 -14.85 11.10
N ASN A 150 -14.96 -15.40 11.74
CA ASN A 150 -14.02 -14.60 12.53
C ASN A 150 -13.01 -13.85 11.67
N VAL A 151 -12.88 -14.19 10.39
CA VAL A 151 -11.97 -13.54 9.45
C VAL A 151 -12.80 -12.70 8.49
N THR A 152 -12.67 -11.38 8.62
CA THR A 152 -13.50 -10.40 7.91
C THR A 152 -12.66 -9.57 6.94
N THR A 153 -13.31 -8.67 6.20
CA THR A 153 -12.62 -7.72 5.29
C THR A 153 -11.77 -6.70 6.04
N THR A 154 -11.99 -6.53 7.35
CA THR A 154 -11.27 -5.59 8.23
C THR A 154 -10.39 -6.31 9.25
N GLY A 155 -10.15 -7.61 9.09
CA GLY A 155 -9.35 -8.42 10.01
C GLY A 155 -10.17 -9.32 10.93
N PHE A 156 -9.64 -9.62 12.12
CA PHE A 156 -10.28 -10.55 13.03
C PHE A 156 -11.51 -9.95 13.74
N ARG A 157 -12.52 -10.79 13.95
CA ARG A 157 -13.72 -10.49 14.74
C ARG A 157 -13.97 -11.59 15.74
N PHE A 158 -14.05 -11.22 17.02
CA PHE A 158 -14.19 -12.14 18.15
C PHE A 158 -15.56 -12.06 18.85
N SER A 159 -16.60 -11.63 18.14
CA SER A 159 -17.96 -11.52 18.69
C SER A 159 -18.63 -12.87 18.95
N ASP A 160 -18.24 -13.90 18.18
CA ASP A 160 -18.69 -15.28 18.33
C ASP A 160 -17.45 -16.17 18.34
N CYS A 161 -17.13 -16.71 19.52
CA CYS A 161 -15.91 -17.46 19.76
C CYS A 161 -16.25 -18.87 20.25
N ALA A 162 -15.60 -19.87 19.65
CA ALA A 162 -15.62 -21.24 20.10
C ALA A 162 -14.22 -21.65 20.58
N PHE A 163 -14.16 -22.35 21.70
CA PHE A 163 -12.91 -22.80 22.30
C PHE A 163 -12.85 -24.30 22.45
N ILE A 164 -11.64 -24.85 22.36
CA ILE A 164 -11.32 -26.25 22.63
C ILE A 164 -10.37 -26.36 23.83
N THR A 165 -10.34 -27.54 24.44
CA THR A 165 -9.46 -27.82 25.60
C THR A 165 -7.99 -27.93 25.18
N ALA A 166 -7.08 -27.91 26.15
CA ALA A 166 -5.65 -28.07 25.91
C ALA A 166 -5.30 -29.46 25.36
N GLU A 167 -5.98 -30.50 25.83
CA GLU A 167 -5.82 -31.88 25.34
C GLU A 167 -6.23 -31.97 23.87
N LYS A 168 -7.34 -31.30 23.51
CA LYS A 168 -7.80 -31.27 22.14
C LYS A 168 -6.86 -30.47 21.24
N ASP A 169 -6.40 -29.29 21.68
CA ASP A 169 -5.35 -28.53 20.98
C ASP A 169 -4.12 -29.41 20.70
N ALA A 170 -3.62 -30.13 21.71
CA ALA A 170 -2.46 -31.00 21.57
C ALA A 170 -2.68 -32.18 20.59
N SER A 171 -3.92 -32.65 20.44
CA SER A 171 -4.27 -33.74 19.51
C SER A 171 -4.30 -33.34 18.02
N LEU A 172 -4.33 -32.02 17.74
CA LEU A 172 -4.40 -31.45 16.39
C LEU A 172 -2.99 -31.19 15.85
N ARG A 173 -2.76 -31.65 14.62
CA ARG A 173 -1.49 -31.63 13.88
C ARG A 173 -1.24 -30.30 13.17
N LYS A 174 -2.28 -29.58 12.75
CA LYS A 174 -2.14 -28.37 11.90
C LYS A 174 -3.06 -27.20 12.30
N GLY A 175 -2.81 -26.04 11.71
CA GLY A 175 -3.66 -24.86 11.85
C GLY A 175 -3.42 -24.03 13.10
N LYS A 176 -2.33 -24.24 13.84
CA LYS A 176 -1.96 -23.41 15.01
C LYS A 176 -1.25 -22.14 14.55
N LEU A 177 -1.83 -20.98 14.93
CA LEU A 177 -1.24 -19.70 14.61
C LEU A 177 -0.04 -19.38 15.51
N VAL A 178 0.86 -18.56 14.98
CA VAL A 178 1.97 -17.88 15.66
C VAL A 178 1.91 -16.41 15.29
N ARG A 179 2.29 -15.51 16.20
CA ARG A 179 2.29 -14.07 15.94
C ARG A 179 3.01 -13.75 14.61
N ASN A 180 2.48 -12.78 13.89
CA ASN A 180 2.81 -12.40 12.52
C ASN A 180 2.28 -13.34 11.42
N ASP A 181 1.45 -14.32 11.75
CA ASP A 181 0.75 -15.10 10.73
C ASP A 181 -0.33 -14.27 10.01
N VAL A 182 -0.52 -14.57 8.73
CA VAL A 182 -1.65 -14.08 7.93
C VAL A 182 -2.63 -15.22 7.73
N VAL A 183 -3.91 -15.00 8.04
CA VAL A 183 -4.97 -15.98 7.81
C VAL A 183 -5.78 -15.58 6.58
N LEU A 184 -6.00 -16.54 5.67
CA LEU A 184 -6.81 -16.39 4.47
C LEU A 184 -7.96 -17.39 4.46
N THR A 185 -9.18 -16.94 4.20
CA THR A 185 -10.34 -17.83 4.03
C THR A 185 -10.38 -18.44 2.63
N THR A 186 -10.50 -19.77 2.56
CA THR A 186 -10.49 -20.54 1.31
C THR A 186 -11.82 -21.19 0.99
N ARG A 187 -12.77 -21.22 1.92
CA ARG A 187 -14.14 -21.74 1.73
C ARG A 187 -15.16 -20.84 2.43
N GLY A 188 -16.36 -20.71 1.85
CA GLY A 188 -17.40 -19.82 2.35
C GLY A 188 -17.18 -18.40 1.83
N THR A 189 -16.87 -17.45 2.72
CA THR A 189 -16.47 -16.09 2.32
C THR A 189 -15.01 -16.10 1.89
N VAL A 190 -14.73 -16.52 0.67
CA VAL A 190 -13.36 -16.65 0.12
C VAL A 190 -12.69 -15.28 -0.04
N GLY A 191 -11.44 -15.18 0.40
CA GLY A 191 -10.59 -14.01 0.17
C GLY A 191 -10.56 -12.99 1.33
N ASN A 192 -11.25 -13.27 2.44
CA ASN A 192 -11.07 -12.46 3.65
C ASN A 192 -9.70 -12.77 4.26
N VAL A 193 -9.08 -11.72 4.81
CA VAL A 193 -7.71 -11.79 5.35
C VAL A 193 -7.67 -11.14 6.73
N ALA A 194 -6.98 -11.79 7.66
CA ALA A 194 -6.64 -11.20 8.96
C ALA A 194 -5.17 -11.41 9.31
N TYR A 195 -4.60 -10.48 10.09
CA TYR A 195 -3.23 -10.52 10.55
C TYR A 195 -3.18 -10.77 12.05
N PHE A 196 -2.38 -11.73 12.49
CA PHE A 196 -2.25 -12.10 13.89
C PHE A 196 -1.09 -11.34 14.54
N ASP A 197 -1.34 -10.08 14.88
CA ASP A 197 -0.40 -9.21 15.60
C ASP A 197 -0.63 -9.25 17.12
N ASP A 198 0.14 -8.45 17.86
CA ASP A 198 0.08 -8.36 19.33
C ASP A 198 -1.20 -7.70 19.87
N SER A 199 -2.03 -7.07 19.02
CA SER A 199 -3.31 -6.51 19.44
C SER A 199 -4.38 -7.59 19.70
N VAL A 200 -4.19 -8.79 19.14
CA VAL A 200 -5.10 -9.91 19.32
C VAL A 200 -4.95 -10.50 20.75
N PRO A 201 -6.01 -10.54 21.57
CA PRO A 201 -5.91 -10.85 23.00
C PRO A 201 -5.84 -12.36 23.32
N PHE A 202 -5.49 -13.20 22.34
CA PHE A 202 -5.43 -14.65 22.49
C PHE A 202 -4.08 -15.18 22.05
N ASP A 203 -3.48 -16.06 22.86
CA ASP A 203 -2.17 -16.66 22.58
C ASP A 203 -2.29 -18.04 21.91
N HIS A 204 -3.39 -18.75 22.17
CA HIS A 204 -3.66 -20.08 21.63
C HIS A 204 -4.81 -19.99 20.65
N ILE A 205 -4.49 -19.99 19.37
CA ILE A 205 -5.49 -19.89 18.29
C ILE A 205 -5.25 -20.99 17.25
N ARG A 206 -6.34 -21.61 16.81
CA ARG A 206 -6.34 -22.48 15.63
C ARG A 206 -7.34 -22.04 14.58
N ILE A 207 -7.01 -22.28 13.31
CA ILE A 207 -7.95 -22.14 12.19
C ILE A 207 -8.72 -23.44 11.92
N ASN A 208 -9.97 -23.30 11.50
CA ASN A 208 -10.73 -24.39 10.90
C ASN A 208 -10.20 -24.80 9.51
N SER A 209 -10.77 -25.89 8.97
CA SER A 209 -10.37 -26.48 7.69
C SER A 209 -10.75 -25.68 6.42
N GLY A 210 -11.49 -24.57 6.56
CA GLY A 210 -11.90 -23.68 5.48
C GLY A 210 -11.00 -22.45 5.32
N MET A 211 -9.83 -22.47 5.96
CA MET A 211 -8.85 -21.40 5.99
C MET A 211 -7.44 -21.96 5.79
N VAL A 212 -6.51 -21.07 5.46
CA VAL A 212 -5.07 -21.35 5.46
C VAL A 212 -4.33 -20.26 6.22
N ILE A 213 -3.20 -20.64 6.81
CA ILE A 213 -2.20 -19.70 7.34
C ILE A 213 -1.12 -19.52 6.28
N LEU A 214 -0.78 -18.27 6.02
CA LEU A 214 0.36 -17.85 5.21
C LEU A 214 1.41 -17.30 6.18
N ARG A 215 2.49 -18.07 6.39
CA ARG A 215 3.55 -17.74 7.33
C ARG A 215 4.84 -17.42 6.60
N ALA A 216 5.32 -16.19 6.70
CA ALA A 216 6.65 -15.84 6.20
C ALA A 216 7.73 -16.61 6.99
N GLN A 217 8.69 -17.22 6.30
CA GLN A 217 9.69 -18.11 6.90
C GLN A 217 11.05 -17.46 7.09
N THR A 218 11.38 -16.42 6.30
CA THR A 218 12.69 -15.78 6.33
C THR A 218 12.57 -14.26 6.29
N PRO A 219 13.60 -13.51 6.71
CA PRO A 219 13.61 -12.05 6.62
C PRO A 219 13.48 -11.50 5.19
N ALA A 220 13.62 -12.35 4.16
CA ALA A 220 13.45 -11.98 2.76
C ALA A 220 11.98 -11.65 2.42
N LEU A 221 11.01 -12.11 3.23
CA LEU A 221 9.60 -11.72 3.11
C LEU A 221 9.10 -11.24 4.47
N GLN A 222 8.74 -9.96 4.54
CA GLN A 222 8.20 -9.37 5.75
C GLN A 222 6.72 -9.74 5.93
N PRO A 223 6.29 -10.20 7.12
CA PRO A 223 4.91 -10.58 7.35
C PRO A 223 3.88 -9.48 7.06
N GLN A 224 4.17 -8.23 7.42
CA GLN A 224 3.28 -7.10 7.13
C GLN A 224 3.17 -6.82 5.63
N TYR A 225 4.27 -7.02 4.88
CA TYR A 225 4.23 -6.91 3.42
C TYR A 225 3.35 -8.01 2.81
N LEU A 226 3.53 -9.26 3.26
CA LEU A 226 2.68 -10.39 2.84
C LEU A 226 1.19 -10.08 3.11
N TYR A 227 0.87 -9.57 4.31
CA TYR A 227 -0.48 -9.17 4.67
C TYR A 227 -1.08 -8.12 3.72
N LEU A 228 -0.31 -7.09 3.38
CA LEU A 228 -0.73 -6.05 2.44
C LEU A 228 -0.89 -6.60 1.02
N PHE A 229 0.05 -7.45 0.58
CA PHE A 229 -0.02 -8.07 -0.74
C PHE A 229 -1.30 -8.88 -0.91
N VAL A 230 -1.67 -9.73 0.06
CA VAL A 230 -2.89 -10.55 -0.05
C VAL A 230 -4.19 -9.75 0.05
N ARG A 231 -4.12 -8.49 0.51
CA ARG A 231 -5.24 -7.54 0.49
C ARG A 231 -5.25 -6.64 -0.76
N SER A 232 -4.22 -6.74 -1.60
CA SER A 232 -4.07 -5.90 -2.78
C SER A 232 -4.94 -6.34 -3.95
N ALA A 233 -5.19 -5.41 -4.87
CA ALA A 233 -5.87 -5.72 -6.13
C ALA A 233 -5.12 -6.77 -6.97
N LEU A 234 -3.79 -6.84 -6.88
CA LEU A 234 -2.97 -7.83 -7.60
C LEU A 234 -3.24 -9.26 -7.14
N PHE A 235 -3.41 -9.48 -5.84
CA PHE A 235 -3.79 -10.77 -5.31
C PHE A 235 -5.22 -11.13 -5.73
N LEU A 236 -6.16 -10.20 -5.55
CA LEU A 236 -7.57 -10.41 -5.87
C LEU A 236 -7.81 -10.71 -7.36
N SER A 237 -7.07 -10.07 -8.27
CA SER A 237 -7.15 -10.37 -9.70
C SER A 237 -6.69 -11.78 -10.03
N GLN A 238 -5.60 -12.24 -9.41
CA GLN A 238 -5.10 -13.62 -9.60
C GLN A 238 -6.08 -14.66 -9.05
N VAL A 239 -6.60 -14.44 -7.84
CA VAL A 239 -7.64 -15.32 -7.26
C VAL A 239 -8.89 -15.36 -8.14
N SER A 240 -9.31 -14.23 -8.69
CA SER A 240 -10.49 -14.16 -9.57
C SER A 240 -10.27 -14.93 -10.88
N ALA A 241 -9.07 -14.88 -11.45
CA ALA A 241 -8.72 -15.64 -12.66
C ALA A 241 -8.64 -17.16 -12.42
N LEU A 242 -8.28 -17.58 -11.21
CA LEU A 242 -8.21 -19.00 -10.82
C LEU A 242 -9.60 -19.60 -10.50
N ARG A 243 -10.61 -18.77 -10.20
CA ARG A 243 -11.97 -19.22 -9.90
C ARG A 243 -12.74 -19.59 -11.17
N THR A 244 -12.48 -20.77 -11.71
CA THR A 244 -13.31 -21.39 -12.76
C THR A 244 -14.48 -22.18 -12.14
N GLY A 245 -15.73 -21.80 -12.42
CA GLY A 245 -16.94 -22.58 -12.08
C GLY A 245 -17.86 -21.95 -11.02
N SER A 246 -19.17 -22.17 -11.17
CA SER A 246 -20.25 -21.40 -10.52
C SER A 246 -20.89 -22.00 -9.26
N ALA A 247 -20.41 -23.14 -8.72
CA ALA A 247 -21.21 -23.90 -7.74
C ALA A 247 -20.79 -23.79 -6.26
N GLN A 248 -19.57 -23.40 -5.91
CA GLN A 248 -19.19 -23.00 -4.55
C GLN A 248 -17.78 -22.40 -4.62
N PRO A 249 -17.57 -21.16 -4.19
CA PRO A 249 -16.23 -20.59 -4.24
C PRO A 249 -15.34 -21.29 -3.24
N GLN A 250 -14.39 -22.06 -3.75
CA GLN A 250 -13.30 -22.63 -3.00
C GLN A 250 -12.00 -22.17 -3.65
N LEU A 251 -10.99 -21.89 -2.83
CA LEU A 251 -9.63 -21.62 -3.27
C LEU A 251 -8.72 -22.77 -2.79
N PRO A 252 -8.56 -23.85 -3.57
CA PRO A 252 -7.68 -24.96 -3.25
C PRO A 252 -6.23 -24.52 -3.04
N ILE A 253 -5.49 -25.20 -2.17
CA ILE A 253 -4.04 -24.91 -1.96
C ILE A 253 -3.26 -24.97 -3.28
N GLN A 254 -3.60 -25.90 -4.18
CA GLN A 254 -2.95 -26.02 -5.48
C GLN A 254 -3.05 -24.72 -6.30
N ASP A 255 -4.16 -24.00 -6.20
CA ASP A 255 -4.33 -22.70 -6.86
C ASP A 255 -3.63 -21.58 -6.09
N ILE A 256 -3.64 -21.62 -4.75
CA ILE A 256 -2.89 -20.68 -3.91
C ILE A 256 -1.39 -20.73 -4.22
N ASN A 257 -0.83 -21.93 -4.38
CA ASN A 257 0.58 -22.15 -4.70
C ASN A 257 1.02 -21.45 -6.00
N ARG A 258 0.09 -21.24 -6.94
CA ARG A 258 0.34 -20.62 -8.26
C ARG A 258 0.28 -19.10 -8.23
N ILE A 259 -0.17 -18.50 -7.14
CA ILE A 259 -0.24 -17.04 -7.00
C ILE A 259 1.17 -16.48 -7.01
N GLU A 260 1.41 -15.47 -7.85
CA GLU A 260 2.67 -14.76 -7.95
C GLU A 260 2.70 -13.58 -6.99
N ILE A 261 3.78 -13.49 -6.20
CA ILE A 261 4.09 -12.37 -5.30
C ILE A 261 5.37 -11.66 -5.78
N PRO A 262 5.33 -10.34 -5.99
CA PRO A 262 6.55 -9.56 -6.08
C PRO A 262 7.23 -9.49 -4.71
N ILE A 263 8.54 -9.69 -4.68
CA ILE A 263 9.36 -9.64 -3.47
C ILE A 263 10.37 -8.50 -3.67
N PRO A 264 10.01 -7.26 -3.27
CA PRO A 264 10.95 -6.15 -3.24
C PRO A 264 12.10 -6.41 -2.27
N PRO A 265 13.21 -5.64 -2.33
CA PRO A 265 14.19 -5.60 -1.25
C PRO A 265 13.55 -5.36 0.14
N PRO A 266 14.12 -5.91 1.22
CA PRO A 266 13.54 -5.79 2.57
C PRO A 266 13.26 -4.35 3.03
N ASP A 267 14.09 -3.39 2.62
CA ASP A 267 13.88 -1.97 2.94
C ASP A 267 12.63 -1.39 2.25
N GLU A 268 12.41 -1.76 0.98
CA GLU A 268 11.21 -1.38 0.24
C GLU A 268 9.97 -2.07 0.82
N GLN A 269 10.05 -3.35 1.20
CA GLN A 269 8.97 -4.04 1.89
C GLN A 269 8.57 -3.31 3.18
N ARG A 270 9.56 -2.87 3.98
CA ARG A 270 9.32 -2.09 5.21
C ARG A 270 8.71 -0.72 4.92
N ALA A 271 9.20 -0.01 3.89
CA ALA A 271 8.67 1.28 3.50
C ALA A 271 7.20 1.17 3.03
N ILE A 272 6.90 0.17 2.20
CA ILE A 272 5.54 -0.14 1.74
C ILE A 272 4.66 -0.48 2.95
N ALA A 273 5.14 -1.36 3.83
CA ALA A 273 4.40 -1.76 5.03
C ALA A 273 4.09 -0.59 5.96
N HIS A 274 5.06 0.31 6.16
CA HIS A 274 4.88 1.49 6.99
C HIS A 274 3.89 2.48 6.39
N ILE A 275 4.04 2.83 5.09
CA ILE A 275 3.18 3.82 4.44
C ILE A 275 1.75 3.30 4.33
N LEU A 276 1.54 2.06 3.88
CA LEU A 276 0.20 1.51 3.72
C LEU A 276 -0.44 1.14 5.06
N GLY A 277 0.35 0.62 6.01
CA GLY A 277 -0.13 0.32 7.36
C GLY A 277 -0.64 1.57 8.08
N THR A 278 0.11 2.68 8.03
CA THR A 278 -0.32 3.94 8.66
C THR A 278 -1.60 4.51 8.04
N LEU A 279 -1.83 4.29 6.74
CA LEU A 279 -3.08 4.67 6.08
C LEU A 279 -4.24 3.77 6.50
N ASP A 280 -4.04 2.46 6.57
CA ASP A 280 -5.04 1.49 7.03
C ASP A 280 -5.45 1.75 8.49
N ASP A 281 -4.48 2.03 9.38
CA ASP A 281 -4.74 2.39 10.78
C ASP A 281 -5.62 3.64 10.88
N LYS A 282 -5.36 4.64 10.03
CA LYS A 282 -6.15 5.88 9.99
C LYS A 282 -7.56 5.64 9.45
N ILE A 283 -7.72 4.78 8.44
CA ILE A 283 -9.03 4.40 7.90
C ILE A 283 -9.85 3.68 8.98
N GLU A 284 -9.24 2.75 9.69
CA GLU A 284 -9.89 1.99 10.76
C GLU A 284 -10.30 2.90 11.93
N LEU A 285 -9.42 3.81 12.36
CA LEU A 285 -9.74 4.81 13.39
C LEU A 285 -10.94 5.67 12.98
N ASN A 286 -10.97 6.14 11.73
CA ASN A 286 -12.08 6.94 11.21
C ASN A 286 -13.40 6.15 11.16
N ARG A 287 -13.36 4.85 10.82
CA ARG A 287 -14.54 3.99 10.83
C ARG A 287 -15.11 3.83 12.24
N ARG A 288 -14.27 3.53 13.23
CA ARG A 288 -14.68 3.42 14.64
C ARG A 288 -15.28 4.72 15.18
N MET A 289 -14.69 5.86 14.79
CA MET A 289 -15.22 7.17 15.15
C MET A 289 -16.62 7.38 14.54
N ASN A 290 -16.82 7.03 13.28
CA ASN A 290 -18.14 7.11 12.64
C ASN A 290 -19.18 6.21 13.30
N GLU A 291 -18.83 4.96 13.64
CA GLU A 291 -19.72 4.04 14.35
C GLU A 291 -20.13 4.59 15.72
N THR A 292 -19.18 5.18 16.45
CA THR A 292 -19.44 5.80 17.76
C THR A 292 -20.36 7.01 17.62
N LEU A 293 -20.11 7.90 16.64
CA LEU A 293 -20.96 9.06 16.37
C LEU A 293 -22.38 8.64 15.99
N GLU A 294 -22.53 7.59 15.19
CA GLU A 294 -23.82 7.05 14.83
C GLU A 294 -24.56 6.46 16.03
N ALA A 295 -23.87 5.71 16.90
CA ALA A 295 -24.45 5.18 18.13
C ALA A 295 -24.90 6.31 19.08
N MET A 296 -24.10 7.37 19.23
CA MET A 296 -24.46 8.56 20.00
C MET A 296 -25.67 9.28 19.41
N ALA A 297 -25.72 9.43 18.08
CA ALA A 297 -26.85 10.05 17.40
C ALA A 297 -28.15 9.24 17.59
N ARG A 298 -28.08 7.91 17.47
CA ARG A 298 -29.20 7.00 17.74
C ARG A 298 -29.66 7.09 19.20
N ALA A 299 -28.73 7.15 20.15
CA ALA A 299 -29.05 7.29 21.56
C ALA A 299 -29.72 8.64 21.87
N LEU A 300 -29.22 9.74 21.33
CA LEU A 300 -29.84 11.07 21.45
C LEU A 300 -31.23 11.10 20.81
N PHE A 301 -31.38 10.55 19.60
CA PHE A 301 -32.66 10.46 18.92
C PHE A 301 -33.67 9.66 19.74
N LYS A 302 -33.27 8.49 20.25
CA LYS A 302 -34.11 7.66 21.11
C LYS A 302 -34.49 8.41 22.39
N SER A 303 -33.52 9.01 23.07
CA SER A 303 -33.75 9.80 24.29
C SER A 303 -34.74 10.95 24.07
N TRP A 304 -34.61 11.71 22.97
CA TRP A 304 -35.45 12.87 22.71
C TRP A 304 -36.82 12.55 22.13
N PHE A 305 -36.92 11.53 21.27
CA PHE A 305 -38.12 11.30 20.44
C PHE A 305 -38.84 9.99 20.71
N VAL A 306 -38.25 9.08 21.48
CA VAL A 306 -38.87 7.80 21.87
C VAL A 306 -39.10 7.75 23.38
N ASP A 307 -38.03 8.00 24.15
CA ASP A 307 -38.04 7.89 25.61
C ASP A 307 -38.47 9.21 26.28
N PHE A 308 -38.47 10.33 25.52
CA PHE A 308 -38.84 11.69 25.96
C PHE A 308 -38.12 12.16 27.24
N ASP A 309 -36.84 11.81 27.38
CA ASP A 309 -36.02 12.31 28.48
C ASP A 309 -35.94 13.83 28.43
N PRO A 310 -35.87 14.52 29.59
CA PRO A 310 -35.75 15.96 29.63
C PRO A 310 -34.47 16.40 28.91
N VAL A 311 -34.65 17.13 27.80
CA VAL A 311 -33.57 17.76 27.05
C VAL A 311 -32.86 18.74 27.99
N ARG A 312 -31.65 18.41 28.44
CA ARG A 312 -30.80 19.36 29.14
C ARG A 312 -30.29 20.38 28.14
N ALA A 313 -31.10 21.41 27.88
CA ALA A 313 -30.63 22.62 27.23
C ALA A 313 -29.44 23.13 28.06
N ILE A 314 -28.30 23.38 27.42
CA ILE A 314 -27.21 24.15 28.03
C ILE A 314 -27.76 25.57 28.15
N ALA A 315 -28.49 25.82 29.23
CA ALA A 315 -28.93 27.14 29.63
C ALA A 315 -27.71 27.86 30.22
N SER A 316 -26.82 28.33 29.35
CA SER A 316 -25.88 29.38 29.69
C SER A 316 -26.67 30.69 29.86
N SER A 317 -27.02 30.96 31.12
CA SER A 317 -27.02 32.27 31.76
C SER A 317 -27.05 33.48 30.83
N VAL A 318 -28.24 34.03 30.57
CA VAL A 318 -28.38 35.47 30.31
C VAL A 318 -29.44 36.00 31.27
N SER A 319 -28.97 36.30 32.49
CA SER A 319 -29.59 37.29 33.35
C SER A 319 -29.42 38.67 32.70
N PHE A 320 -30.49 39.24 32.14
CA PHE A 320 -30.57 40.68 31.89
C PHE A 320 -31.88 41.26 32.43
N ILE A 321 -31.77 41.74 33.67
CA ILE A 321 -32.18 43.04 34.21
C ILE A 321 -33.65 43.48 34.04
N ARG A 322 -34.28 43.63 35.21
CA ARG A 322 -35.45 44.44 35.56
C ARG A 322 -35.61 45.74 34.74
N ARG A 323 -36.83 45.99 34.27
CA ARG A 323 -37.72 47.03 34.81
C ARG A 323 -39.16 46.72 34.48
#